data_AF-A0AAD1L2I4-F1
#
_entry.id   AF-A0AAD1L2I4-F1
#
_cell.length_a   1.000
_cell.length_b   1.000
_cell.length_c   1.000
_cell.angle_alpha   90.00
_cell.angle_beta   90.00
_cell.angle_gamma   90.00
#
_symmetry.space_group_name_H-M   'P 1'
#
loop_
_entity.id
_entity.type
_entity.pdbx_description
1 polymer ?
#
loop_
_entity_poly.entity_id
_entity_poly.type
_entity_poly.pdbx_seq_one_letter_code
_entity_poly.pdbx_strand_id
1 'polypeptide(L)'
;MSTLTDFLPTLSDIEFRAGKASKDPEKRKANAWLFNPKWTMCDEAQLGKLNLVDLETGESVSFKDLLKENGKAPRHAIDVEKRQTDLKQREKAFLGKVTRGRMHISLVKALRSREPDTYYRAGIRSLNRLYNGRIEGQYVTYDHHYRLTFGGRYYDQAFQNLPNELKAKFRSDLHNYDIEACNLACLNHLFRGYKIDYCVDASIYAEMMEHTGLTRKQCKAMVHTTTYRIGRVTIGINDGLGAKVYEWCGNSRKKALKLLRWWNQYVSPLRCALETLLERVHEAHRKSCSSPRNYHKYANEVGLILDLNSEEYQREKTHHQQYARNKALLAFMICGVEQAYIREVVSLNPGRVCMLDHDGVVATGALSLPDWRGFTMKVKD
;
A
#
# COMPACT_ATOMS: atom_id res chain seq x y z
N MET A 1 -4.82 28.51 -22.43
CA MET A 1 -5.06 27.43 -21.45
C MET A 1 -4.46 27.87 -20.14
N SER A 2 -5.24 27.90 -19.07
CA SER A 2 -4.77 28.33 -17.75
C SER A 2 -4.10 27.16 -17.03
N THR A 3 -2.94 27.40 -16.42
CA THR A 3 -2.14 26.36 -15.75
C THR A 3 -2.51 26.30 -14.26
N LEU A 4 -2.32 25.14 -13.61
CA LEU A 4 -2.64 25.00 -12.18
C LEU A 4 -1.90 26.04 -11.32
N THR A 5 -0.65 26.36 -11.70
CA THR A 5 0.23 27.34 -11.04
C THR A 5 -0.37 28.73 -10.98
N ASP A 6 -1.17 29.13 -11.97
CA ASP A 6 -1.85 30.43 -11.99
C ASP A 6 -2.90 30.56 -10.88
N PHE A 7 -3.30 29.43 -10.26
CA PHE A 7 -4.33 29.38 -9.23
C PHE A 7 -3.83 28.93 -7.85
N LEU A 8 -2.55 28.61 -7.70
CA LEU A 8 -2.00 28.16 -6.43
C LEU A 8 -1.87 29.33 -5.44
N PRO A 9 -2.24 29.16 -4.16
CA PRO A 9 -1.95 30.17 -3.16
C PRO A 9 -0.43 30.28 -2.94
N THR A 10 0.09 31.51 -2.90
CA THR A 10 1.51 31.78 -2.66
C THR A 10 1.81 31.78 -1.17
N LEU A 11 2.80 30.99 -0.76
CA LEU A 11 3.39 31.02 0.57
C LEU A 11 4.83 31.50 0.47
N SER A 12 5.25 32.42 1.33
CA SER A 12 6.62 32.95 1.33
C SER A 12 7.68 31.90 1.69
N ASP A 13 7.30 30.83 2.40
CA ASP A 13 8.15 29.72 2.82
C ASP A 13 8.08 28.48 1.91
N ILE A 14 7.20 28.48 0.88
CA ILE A 14 7.07 27.35 -0.05
C ILE A 14 7.26 27.82 -1.50
N GLU A 15 8.34 27.34 -2.11
CA GLU A 15 8.66 27.61 -3.50
C GLU A 15 8.04 26.54 -4.43
N PHE A 16 7.18 26.96 -5.36
CA PHE A 16 6.73 26.11 -6.46
C PHE A 16 7.83 26.01 -7.50
N ARG A 17 8.64 24.95 -7.43
CA ARG A 17 9.70 24.71 -8.42
C ARG A 17 9.13 23.90 -9.58
N ALA A 18 9.21 24.47 -10.78
CA ALA A 18 9.06 23.71 -12.00
C ALA A 18 10.07 22.56 -11.99
N GLY A 19 9.58 21.31 -12.11
CA GLY A 19 10.47 20.20 -12.43
C GLY A 19 11.24 20.55 -13.70
N LYS A 20 12.52 20.18 -13.82
CA LYS A 20 13.31 20.40 -15.04
C LYS A 20 12.65 19.67 -16.22
N ALA A 21 11.73 20.34 -16.91
CA ALA A 21 11.15 19.85 -18.14
C ALA A 21 12.26 19.88 -19.20
N SER A 22 12.47 18.75 -19.88
CA SER A 22 13.18 18.77 -21.17
C SER A 22 12.43 19.74 -22.08
N LYS A 23 13.12 20.77 -22.58
CA LYS A 23 12.58 21.74 -23.56
C LYS A 23 12.28 21.11 -24.92
N ASP A 24 12.67 19.86 -25.11
CA ASP A 24 12.50 19.09 -26.34
C ASP A 24 11.39 18.03 -26.12
N PRO A 25 10.20 18.17 -26.76
CA PRO A 25 9.08 17.26 -26.64
C PRO A 25 9.37 15.83 -27.12
N GLU A 26 10.30 15.66 -28.06
CA GLU A 26 10.66 14.36 -28.65
C GLU A 26 11.65 13.59 -27.77
N LYS A 27 12.41 14.30 -26.91
CA LYS A 27 13.33 13.70 -25.94
C LYS A 27 12.68 13.32 -24.61
N ARG A 28 11.34 13.32 -24.54
CA ARG A 28 10.59 12.82 -23.38
C ARG A 28 10.85 11.33 -23.19
N LYS A 29 11.88 10.97 -22.42
CA LYS A 29 11.98 9.62 -21.86
C LYS A 29 10.97 9.51 -20.72
N ALA A 30 10.04 8.54 -20.82
CA ALA A 30 9.01 8.29 -19.81
C ALA A 30 9.55 7.91 -18.41
N ASN A 31 10.87 7.75 -18.26
CA ASN A 31 11.48 7.10 -17.09
C ASN A 31 12.35 8.04 -16.22
N ALA A 32 12.22 9.36 -16.33
CA ALA A 32 12.98 10.29 -15.50
C ALA A 32 12.12 11.45 -14.98
N TRP A 33 11.41 11.22 -13.88
CA TRP A 33 10.68 12.27 -13.17
C TRP A 33 11.04 12.23 -11.68
N LEU A 34 11.95 13.10 -11.27
CA LEU A 34 12.17 13.47 -9.88
C LEU A 34 12.06 14.99 -9.75
N PHE A 35 11.43 15.44 -8.66
CA PHE A 35 11.82 16.66 -8.00
C PHE A 35 11.86 16.48 -6.48
N ASN A 36 12.98 16.94 -5.91
CA ASN A 36 13.46 16.82 -4.55
C ASN A 36 13.34 18.19 -3.86
N PRO A 37 12.50 18.37 -2.84
CA PRO A 37 12.69 19.47 -1.89
C PRO A 37 13.69 19.00 -0.82
N LYS A 38 14.84 19.68 -0.71
CA LYS A 38 15.91 19.39 0.26
C LYS A 38 15.34 18.92 1.62
N TRP A 39 15.48 17.63 1.91
CA TRP A 39 15.36 17.09 3.26
C TRP A 39 16.77 16.77 3.75
N THR A 40 17.33 17.71 4.51
CA THR A 40 18.41 17.41 5.46
C THR A 40 17.78 16.67 6.63
N MET A 41 18.35 15.51 6.99
CA MET A 41 17.90 14.54 8.02
C MET A 41 16.98 13.42 7.51
N CYS A 42 17.50 12.56 6.63
CA CYS A 42 17.29 11.12 6.66
C CYS A 42 18.23 10.50 5.62
N ASP A 43 19.13 9.63 6.08
CA ASP A 43 20.07 8.88 5.26
C ASP A 43 19.35 8.19 4.09
N GLU A 44 19.83 8.39 2.85
CA GLU A 44 19.28 7.77 1.63
C GLU A 44 19.30 6.23 1.66
N ALA A 45 19.87 5.64 2.71
CA ALA A 45 19.94 4.20 2.94
C ALA A 45 18.62 3.56 3.41
N GLN A 46 17.61 4.32 3.85
CA GLN A 46 16.39 3.74 4.45
C GLN A 46 15.10 3.86 3.63
N LEU A 47 15.14 4.43 2.43
CA LEU A 47 14.02 4.30 1.50
C LEU A 47 14.14 2.97 0.76
N GLY A 48 13.43 2.00 1.31
CA GLY A 48 13.10 0.72 0.70
C GLY A 48 13.63 0.49 -0.72
N LYS A 49 14.73 -0.28 -0.81
CA LYS A 49 15.32 -0.75 -2.06
C LYS A 49 14.44 -1.85 -2.67
N LEU A 50 13.74 -1.54 -3.76
CA LEU A 50 13.02 -2.53 -4.54
C LEU A 50 14.06 -3.38 -5.27
N ASN A 51 14.59 -4.39 -4.57
CA ASN A 51 15.48 -5.36 -5.16
C ASN A 51 14.62 -6.21 -6.09
N LEU A 52 14.91 -6.14 -7.38
CA LEU A 52 14.29 -7.03 -8.35
C LEU A 52 15.00 -8.36 -8.22
N VAL A 53 14.20 -9.38 -7.95
CA VAL A 53 14.69 -10.70 -7.64
C VAL A 53 14.12 -11.68 -8.64
N ASP A 54 14.97 -12.40 -9.36
CA ASP A 54 14.52 -13.45 -10.27
C ASP A 54 14.05 -14.67 -9.45
N LEU A 55 12.84 -15.15 -9.76
CA LEU A 55 12.18 -16.24 -9.03
C LEU A 55 12.87 -17.59 -9.24
N GLU A 56 13.43 -17.83 -10.43
CA GLU A 56 14.04 -19.13 -10.77
C GLU A 56 15.54 -19.16 -10.46
N THR A 57 16.25 -18.05 -10.65
CA THR A 57 17.70 -18.00 -10.45
C THR A 57 18.09 -17.50 -9.07
N GLY A 58 17.21 -16.75 -8.39
CA GLY A 58 17.48 -16.24 -7.06
C GLY A 58 18.51 -15.12 -7.04
N GLU A 59 18.70 -14.40 -8.13
CA GLU A 59 19.57 -13.23 -8.13
C GLU A 59 18.82 -11.99 -7.70
N SER A 60 19.43 -11.19 -6.82
CA SER A 60 18.90 -9.90 -6.38
C SER A 60 19.77 -8.79 -6.93
N VAL A 61 19.19 -7.87 -7.71
CA VAL A 61 19.93 -6.71 -8.20
C VAL A 61 19.30 -5.44 -7.68
N SER A 62 20.11 -4.59 -7.05
CA SER A 62 19.65 -3.26 -6.68
C SER A 62 19.61 -2.40 -7.95
N PHE A 63 18.53 -1.64 -8.13
CA PHE A 63 18.37 -0.75 -9.28
C PHE A 63 19.54 0.23 -9.44
N LYS A 64 20.23 0.56 -8.34
CA LYS A 64 21.41 1.44 -8.31
C LYS A 64 22.68 0.73 -8.81
N ASP A 65 22.81 -0.58 -8.60
CA ASP A 65 23.99 -1.36 -9.04
C ASP A 65 23.93 -1.67 -10.54
N LEU A 66 22.74 -1.96 -11.08
CA LEU A 66 22.48 -2.03 -12.53
C LEU A 66 22.88 -0.74 -13.29
N LEU A 67 22.71 0.41 -12.66
CA LEU A 67 23.10 1.70 -13.25
C LEU A 67 24.61 1.98 -13.14
N LYS A 68 25.29 1.42 -12.13
CA LYS A 68 26.74 1.54 -11.92
C LYS A 68 27.55 0.60 -12.80
N GLU A 69 27.02 -0.58 -13.14
CA GLU A 69 27.71 -1.59 -13.96
C GLU A 69 27.75 -1.30 -15.47
N ASN A 70 27.17 -0.19 -15.93
CA ASN A 70 27.32 0.31 -17.31
C ASN A 70 28.77 0.76 -17.67
N GLY A 71 29.78 0.25 -16.94
CA GLY A 71 31.19 0.30 -17.30
C GLY A 71 31.85 -1.04 -17.65
N LYS A 72 31.25 -2.20 -17.33
CA LYS A 72 31.60 -3.59 -17.77
C LYS A 72 30.93 -4.61 -16.83
N ALA A 73 30.07 -5.47 -17.35
CA ALA A 73 29.41 -6.53 -16.60
C ALA A 73 30.29 -7.80 -16.42
N PRO A 74 30.15 -8.55 -15.32
CA PRO A 74 30.67 -9.91 -15.19
C PRO A 74 29.99 -10.88 -16.18
N ARG A 75 30.78 -11.85 -16.69
CA ARG A 75 30.43 -12.81 -17.76
C ARG A 75 29.48 -13.95 -17.33
N HIS A 76 28.41 -13.64 -16.63
CA HIS A 76 27.32 -14.60 -16.44
C HIS A 76 26.08 -14.02 -17.10
N ALA A 77 25.68 -14.62 -18.23
CA ALA A 77 24.45 -14.27 -18.91
C ALA A 77 23.28 -14.76 -18.07
N ILE A 78 22.86 -13.92 -17.12
CA ILE A 78 21.63 -14.18 -16.38
C ILE A 78 20.50 -13.54 -17.17
N ASP A 79 19.53 -14.35 -17.60
CA ASP A 79 18.36 -13.93 -18.41
C ASP A 79 17.35 -13.06 -17.63
N VAL A 80 17.82 -12.33 -16.61
CA VAL A 80 17.08 -11.37 -15.76
C VAL A 80 16.46 -10.25 -16.61
N GLU A 81 17.11 -9.85 -17.71
CA GLU A 81 16.64 -8.77 -18.57
C GLU A 81 15.28 -9.07 -19.23
N LYS A 82 15.03 -10.32 -19.66
CA LYS A 82 13.76 -10.70 -20.31
C LYS A 82 12.59 -10.67 -19.33
N ARG A 83 12.75 -11.25 -18.14
CA ARG A 83 11.70 -11.27 -17.11
C ARG A 83 11.40 -9.92 -16.50
N GLN A 84 12.43 -9.08 -16.34
CA GLN A 84 12.22 -7.69 -15.91
C GLN A 84 11.50 -6.88 -16.98
N THR A 85 11.80 -7.14 -18.25
CA THR A 85 11.08 -6.52 -19.36
C THR A 85 9.61 -6.93 -19.33
N ASP A 86 9.32 -8.22 -19.13
CA ASP A 86 7.96 -8.72 -19.05
C ASP A 86 7.17 -8.13 -17.87
N LEU A 87 7.77 -8.08 -16.66
CA LEU A 87 7.11 -7.47 -15.51
C LEU A 87 6.87 -5.97 -15.74
N LYS A 88 7.87 -5.22 -16.23
CA LYS A 88 7.70 -3.80 -16.57
C LYS A 88 6.63 -3.59 -17.65
N GLN A 89 6.57 -4.47 -18.65
CA GLN A 89 5.55 -4.40 -19.70
C GLN A 89 4.16 -4.68 -19.14
N ARG A 90 4.00 -5.68 -18.28
CA ARG A 90 2.73 -5.98 -17.58
C ARG A 90 2.28 -4.81 -16.72
N GLU A 91 3.20 -4.19 -15.97
CA GLU A 91 2.89 -3.02 -15.16
C GLU A 91 2.51 -1.81 -16.00
N LYS A 92 3.26 -1.55 -17.07
CA LYS A 92 2.93 -0.48 -18.03
C LYS A 92 1.58 -0.72 -18.69
N ALA A 93 1.28 -1.96 -19.07
CA ALA A 93 0.00 -2.33 -19.66
C ALA A 93 -1.16 -2.17 -18.67
N PHE A 94 -0.97 -2.57 -17.41
CA PHE A 94 -1.92 -2.36 -16.33
C PHE A 94 -2.19 -0.86 -16.10
N LEU A 95 -1.12 -0.07 -15.89
CA LEU A 95 -1.24 1.38 -15.66
C LEU A 95 -1.81 2.12 -16.88
N GLY A 96 -1.59 1.60 -18.09
CA GLY A 96 -2.19 2.13 -19.31
C GLY A 96 -3.73 2.02 -19.36
N LYS A 97 -4.34 1.16 -18.53
CA LYS A 97 -5.80 1.09 -18.38
C LYS A 97 -6.36 2.12 -17.40
N VAL A 98 -5.50 2.73 -16.58
CA VAL A 98 -5.86 3.80 -15.66
C VAL A 98 -5.82 5.11 -16.45
N THR A 99 -6.91 5.87 -16.43
CA THR A 99 -6.95 7.17 -17.13
C THR A 99 -6.14 8.21 -16.36
N ARG A 100 -5.98 9.41 -16.90
CA ARG A 100 -5.27 10.50 -16.21
C ARG A 100 -5.94 10.81 -14.87
N GLY A 101 -5.12 11.17 -13.89
CA GLY A 101 -5.54 11.60 -12.57
C GLY A 101 -6.52 12.76 -12.64
N ARG A 102 -7.50 12.79 -11.74
CA ARG A 102 -8.48 13.89 -11.63
C ARG A 102 -8.54 14.41 -10.20
N MET A 103 -8.32 15.72 -10.07
CA MET A 103 -8.50 16.45 -8.82
C MET A 103 -9.59 17.51 -9.02
N HIS A 104 -10.62 17.51 -8.17
CA HIS A 104 -11.65 18.53 -8.24
C HIS A 104 -11.14 19.90 -7.77
N ILE A 105 -11.56 20.98 -8.45
CA ILE A 105 -11.11 22.35 -8.17
C ILE A 105 -11.51 22.82 -6.76
N SER A 106 -12.50 22.18 -6.12
CA SER A 106 -12.83 22.46 -4.71
C SER A 106 -11.66 22.30 -3.76
N LEU A 107 -10.66 21.45 -4.07
CA LEU A 107 -9.46 21.36 -3.26
C LEU A 107 -8.69 22.69 -3.23
N VAL A 108 -8.50 23.31 -4.40
CA VAL A 108 -7.80 24.59 -4.52
C VAL A 108 -8.56 25.69 -3.79
N LYS A 109 -9.90 25.70 -3.91
CA LYS A 109 -10.76 26.64 -3.19
C LYS A 109 -10.64 26.46 -1.67
N ALA A 110 -10.69 25.21 -1.19
CA ALA A 110 -10.58 24.89 0.24
C ALA A 110 -9.22 25.26 0.82
N LEU A 111 -8.14 25.11 0.04
CA LEU A 111 -6.82 25.55 0.46
C LEU A 111 -6.77 27.07 0.57
N ARG A 112 -7.24 27.82 -0.43
CA ARG A 112 -7.23 29.31 -0.41
C ARG A 112 -7.98 29.92 0.77
N SER A 113 -9.05 29.28 1.24
CA SER A 113 -9.86 29.78 2.35
C SER A 113 -9.32 29.45 3.73
N ARG A 114 -8.20 28.71 3.84
CA ARG A 114 -7.70 28.18 5.10
C ARG A 114 -6.43 28.93 5.53
N GLU A 115 -6.31 29.21 6.82
CA GLU A 115 -5.06 29.71 7.37
C GLU A 115 -3.95 28.63 7.26
N PRO A 116 -2.68 29.03 7.11
CA PRO A 116 -1.58 28.09 6.98
C PRO A 116 -1.36 27.20 8.22
N ASP A 117 -2.00 26.02 8.22
CA ASP A 117 -1.81 24.97 9.24
C ASP A 117 -1.02 23.76 8.65
N THR A 118 -0.81 22.73 9.48
CA THR A 118 -0.13 21.50 9.06
C THR A 118 -0.84 20.80 7.90
N TYR A 119 -2.17 20.90 7.83
CA TYR A 119 -2.99 20.28 6.79
C TYR A 119 -2.95 21.05 5.47
N TYR A 120 -2.95 22.38 5.54
CA TYR A 120 -2.72 23.28 4.42
C TYR A 120 -1.36 23.02 3.75
N ARG A 121 -0.30 22.86 4.55
CA ARG A 121 1.04 22.48 4.05
C ARG A 121 1.05 21.11 3.37
N ALA A 122 0.31 20.13 3.88
CA ALA A 122 0.17 18.82 3.23
C ALA A 122 -0.54 18.93 1.87
N GLY A 123 -1.59 19.77 1.79
CA GLY A 123 -2.26 20.13 0.54
C GLY A 123 -1.33 20.73 -0.49
N ILE A 124 -0.53 21.72 -0.11
CA ILE A 124 0.44 22.36 -1.04
C ILE A 124 1.48 21.35 -1.55
N ARG A 125 2.00 20.48 -0.67
CA ARG A 125 2.95 19.42 -1.09
C ARG A 125 2.34 18.43 -2.09
N SER A 126 1.04 18.15 -1.97
CA SER A 126 0.30 17.34 -2.94
C SER A 126 0.25 18.02 -4.32
N LEU A 127 -0.02 19.33 -4.37
CA LEU A 127 -0.10 20.10 -5.62
C LEU A 127 1.21 20.10 -6.41
N ASN A 128 2.37 19.93 -5.75
CA ASN A 128 3.65 19.76 -6.44
C ASN A 128 3.69 18.52 -7.35
N ARG A 129 2.87 17.48 -7.06
CA ARG A 129 2.73 16.30 -7.93
C ARG A 129 1.85 16.57 -9.15
N LEU A 130 1.14 17.71 -9.16
CA LEU A 130 0.17 18.09 -10.18
C LEU A 130 0.68 19.23 -11.07
N TYR A 131 1.98 19.51 -11.07
CA TYR A 131 2.56 20.69 -11.73
C TYR A 131 2.23 20.80 -13.22
N ASN A 132 2.14 19.68 -13.95
CA ASN A 132 1.72 19.63 -15.36
C ASN A 132 0.19 19.49 -15.54
N GLY A 133 -0.56 19.69 -14.47
CA GLY A 133 -2.01 19.56 -14.44
C GLY A 133 -2.68 20.57 -15.35
N ARG A 134 -3.69 20.11 -16.10
CA ARG A 134 -4.51 20.96 -16.98
C ARG A 134 -5.89 21.11 -16.39
N ILE A 135 -6.42 22.33 -16.41
CA ILE A 135 -7.79 22.57 -15.99
C ILE A 135 -8.72 22.16 -17.13
N GLU A 136 -9.64 21.24 -16.84
CA GLU A 136 -10.66 20.72 -17.75
C GLU A 136 -12.00 20.75 -17.01
N GLY A 137 -12.78 21.82 -17.25
CA GLY A 137 -14.04 22.06 -16.56
C GLY A 137 -13.84 22.23 -15.05
N GLN A 138 -14.45 21.34 -14.26
CA GLN A 138 -14.38 21.35 -12.79
C GLN A 138 -13.18 20.58 -12.22
N TYR A 139 -12.36 19.98 -13.09
CA TYR A 139 -11.24 19.12 -12.68
C TYR A 139 -9.90 19.66 -13.16
N VAL A 140 -8.85 19.27 -12.45
CA VAL A 140 -7.47 19.31 -12.92
C VAL A 140 -7.08 17.90 -13.33
N THR A 141 -6.76 17.70 -14.60
CA THR A 141 -6.26 16.44 -15.14
C THR A 141 -4.75 16.40 -15.08
N TYR A 142 -4.17 15.30 -14.59
CA TYR A 142 -2.73 15.20 -14.37
C TYR A 142 -2.21 13.80 -14.66
N ASP A 143 -0.91 13.73 -14.95
CA ASP A 143 -0.25 12.43 -15.14
C ASP A 143 0.09 11.84 -13.78
N HIS A 144 -0.23 10.56 -13.61
CA HIS A 144 -0.04 9.90 -12.34
C HIS A 144 1.42 9.83 -11.92
N HIS A 145 1.62 10.03 -10.61
CA HIS A 145 2.89 9.79 -9.95
C HIS A 145 2.72 8.61 -9.00
N TYR A 146 2.74 7.41 -9.57
CA TYR A 146 2.68 6.17 -8.79
C TYR A 146 4.06 5.84 -8.21
N ARG A 147 4.10 5.54 -6.91
CA ARG A 147 5.26 4.91 -6.28
C ARG A 147 4.87 3.52 -5.83
N LEU A 148 5.61 2.52 -6.28
CA LEU A 148 5.70 1.24 -5.58
C LEU A 148 6.47 1.49 -4.28
N THR A 149 5.78 1.47 -3.15
CA THR A 149 6.45 1.49 -1.83
C THR A 149 6.86 0.09 -1.40
N PHE A 150 7.69 0.00 -0.36
CA PHE A 150 7.91 -1.26 0.35
C PHE A 150 6.56 -1.86 0.75
N GLY A 151 6.32 -3.09 0.31
CA GLY A 151 5.01 -3.73 0.36
C GLY A 151 4.20 -3.70 -0.95
N GLY A 152 4.67 -3.10 -2.03
CA GLY A 152 4.14 -3.34 -3.39
C GLY A 152 2.81 -2.68 -3.76
N ARG A 153 2.33 -1.69 -3.00
CA ARG A 153 1.04 -1.03 -3.27
C ARG A 153 1.19 0.11 -4.27
N TYR A 154 0.32 0.17 -5.26
CA TYR A 154 0.14 1.35 -6.09
C TYR A 154 -0.78 2.34 -5.39
N TYR A 155 -0.34 3.59 -5.27
CA TYR A 155 -1.20 4.67 -4.83
C TYR A 155 -0.82 5.99 -5.47
N ASP A 156 -1.80 6.85 -5.67
CA ASP A 156 -1.57 8.20 -6.17
C ASP A 156 -0.95 9.09 -5.08
N GLN A 157 0.29 9.52 -5.28
CA GLN A 157 1.01 10.34 -4.31
C GLN A 157 0.40 11.73 -4.10
N ALA A 158 -0.27 12.28 -5.11
CA ALA A 158 -0.98 13.55 -4.96
C ALA A 158 -2.12 13.38 -3.96
N PHE A 159 -2.75 12.21 -3.94
CA PHE A 159 -3.89 11.95 -3.08
C PHE A 159 -3.53 11.44 -1.69
N GLN A 160 -2.61 10.48 -1.57
CA GLN A 160 -2.48 9.72 -0.33
C GLN A 160 -2.01 10.53 0.88
N ASN A 161 -1.18 11.53 0.64
CA ASN A 161 -0.61 12.34 1.72
C ASN A 161 -1.58 13.42 2.22
N LEU A 162 -2.79 13.48 1.66
CA LEU A 162 -3.79 14.43 2.08
C LEU A 162 -4.52 13.97 3.35
N PRO A 163 -4.83 14.89 4.26
CA PRO A 163 -5.80 14.68 5.33
C PRO A 163 -7.17 14.29 4.76
N ASN A 164 -7.96 13.52 5.52
CA ASN A 164 -9.25 13.00 5.06
C ASN A 164 -10.21 14.09 4.53
N GLU A 165 -10.26 15.24 5.20
CA GLU A 165 -11.06 16.39 4.75
C GLU A 165 -10.65 16.86 3.35
N LEU A 166 -9.34 16.99 3.10
CA LEU A 166 -8.81 17.38 1.80
C LEU A 166 -8.94 16.24 0.77
N LYS A 167 -8.84 14.97 1.17
CA LYS A 167 -9.11 13.82 0.29
C LYS A 167 -10.55 13.87 -0.24
N ALA A 168 -11.53 14.16 0.62
CA ALA A 168 -12.92 14.32 0.20
C ALA A 168 -13.08 15.45 -0.83
N LYS A 169 -12.45 16.62 -0.59
CA LYS A 169 -12.45 17.73 -1.55
C LYS A 169 -11.67 17.44 -2.82
N PHE A 170 -10.64 16.59 -2.78
CA PHE A 170 -9.84 16.18 -3.94
C PHE A 170 -10.69 15.35 -4.90
N ARG A 171 -11.49 14.43 -4.37
CA ARG A 171 -12.29 13.46 -5.14
C ARG A 171 -13.77 13.84 -5.28
N SER A 172 -14.13 15.10 -4.98
CA SER A 172 -15.51 15.56 -5.05
C SER A 172 -16.09 15.25 -6.44
N ASP A 173 -17.34 14.78 -6.45
CA ASP A 173 -18.09 14.37 -7.65
C ASP A 173 -17.47 13.21 -8.44
N LEU A 174 -16.53 12.46 -7.83
CA LEU A 174 -16.02 11.18 -8.32
C LEU A 174 -16.53 10.03 -7.44
N HIS A 175 -16.57 8.83 -8.02
CA HIS A 175 -16.98 7.63 -7.29
C HIS A 175 -15.78 7.02 -6.57
N ASN A 176 -15.80 7.02 -5.24
CA ASN A 176 -14.75 6.42 -4.44
C ASN A 176 -15.14 5.01 -3.98
N TYR A 177 -14.42 4.00 -4.45
CA TYR A 177 -14.66 2.60 -4.09
C TYR A 177 -13.55 2.07 -3.21
N ASP A 178 -13.92 1.44 -2.09
CA ASP A 178 -12.98 0.73 -1.23
C ASP A 178 -13.44 -0.71 -1.01
N ILE A 179 -12.50 -1.62 -0.84
CA ILE A 179 -12.80 -3.01 -0.49
C ILE A 179 -13.32 -3.05 0.94
N GLU A 180 -14.54 -3.54 1.12
CA GLU A 180 -15.13 -3.70 2.44
C GLU A 180 -14.31 -4.69 3.28
N ALA A 181 -13.94 -4.24 4.49
CA ALA A 181 -13.14 -5.04 5.42
C ALA A 181 -11.92 -5.69 4.74
N CYS A 182 -11.23 -4.95 3.86
CA CYS A 182 -10.17 -5.44 2.96
C CYS A 182 -9.27 -6.53 3.56
N ASN A 183 -8.71 -6.28 4.75
CA ASN A 183 -7.85 -7.25 5.43
C ASN A 183 -8.53 -8.61 5.68
N LEU A 184 -9.79 -8.61 6.14
CA LEU A 184 -10.54 -9.85 6.39
C LEU A 184 -10.90 -10.57 5.09
N ALA A 185 -11.30 -9.83 4.05
CA ALA A 185 -11.57 -10.39 2.73
C ALA A 185 -10.32 -11.09 2.14
N CYS A 186 -9.16 -10.42 2.24
CA CYS A 186 -7.88 -10.97 1.80
C CYS A 186 -7.50 -12.22 2.60
N LEU A 187 -7.67 -12.21 3.93
CA LEU A 187 -7.40 -13.38 4.77
C LEU A 187 -8.30 -14.56 4.41
N ASN A 188 -9.61 -14.35 4.25
CA ASN A 188 -10.55 -15.41 3.89
C ASN A 188 -10.25 -15.98 2.50
N HIS A 189 -9.77 -15.15 1.57
CA HIS A 189 -9.28 -15.60 0.28
C HIS A 189 -8.03 -16.48 0.42
N LEU A 190 -7.04 -16.05 1.20
CA LEU A 190 -5.83 -16.84 1.48
C LEU A 190 -6.16 -18.17 2.17
N PHE A 191 -7.00 -18.16 3.21
CA PHE A 191 -7.42 -19.37 3.90
C PHE A 191 -8.08 -20.36 2.95
N ARG A 192 -8.96 -19.88 2.05
CA ARG A 192 -9.56 -20.72 1.02
C ARG A 192 -8.54 -21.26 0.03
N GLY A 193 -7.66 -20.40 -0.51
CA GLY A 193 -6.62 -20.78 -1.46
C GLY A 193 -5.67 -21.84 -0.92
N TYR A 194 -5.32 -21.73 0.36
CA TYR A 194 -4.48 -22.70 1.06
C TYR A 194 -5.27 -23.80 1.78
N LYS A 195 -6.59 -23.93 1.56
CA LYS A 195 -7.49 -24.98 2.10
C LYS A 195 -7.52 -25.08 3.64
N ILE A 196 -7.51 -23.94 4.32
CA ILE A 196 -7.56 -23.86 5.79
C ILE A 196 -9.02 -23.75 6.20
N ASP A 197 -9.44 -24.62 7.10
CA ASP A 197 -10.81 -24.67 7.62
C ASP A 197 -11.02 -23.58 8.68
N TYR A 198 -11.00 -22.33 8.22
CA TYR A 198 -11.24 -21.15 9.04
C TYR A 198 -11.71 -19.98 8.17
N CYS A 199 -12.70 -19.25 8.65
CA CYS A 199 -13.22 -18.05 8.01
C CYS A 199 -13.44 -16.99 9.09
N VAL A 200 -12.91 -15.78 8.88
CA VAL A 200 -13.24 -14.65 9.75
C VAL A 200 -14.63 -14.15 9.41
N ASP A 201 -15.53 -14.18 10.38
CA ASP A 201 -16.88 -13.65 10.23
C ASP A 201 -16.86 -12.12 10.10
N ALA A 202 -17.74 -11.59 9.25
CA ALA A 202 -17.99 -10.17 9.14
C ALA A 202 -18.61 -9.57 10.43
N SER A 203 -19.27 -10.40 11.26
CA SER A 203 -19.83 -10.04 12.56
C SER A 203 -18.78 -9.65 13.61
N ILE A 204 -17.49 -9.98 13.41
CA ILE A 204 -16.42 -9.79 14.39
C ILE A 204 -16.42 -8.37 14.97
N TYR A 205 -16.66 -7.35 14.15
CA TYR A 205 -16.70 -5.98 14.64
C TYR A 205 -17.92 -5.69 15.51
N ALA A 206 -19.09 -6.24 15.18
CA ALA A 206 -20.30 -6.06 15.97
C ALA A 206 -20.18 -6.76 17.33
N GLU A 207 -19.70 -8.01 17.34
CA GLU A 207 -19.46 -8.79 18.56
C GLU A 207 -18.44 -8.10 19.48
N MET A 208 -17.34 -7.59 18.90
CA MET A 208 -16.35 -6.83 19.68
C MET A 208 -16.95 -5.56 20.28
N MET A 209 -17.73 -4.81 19.51
CA MET A 209 -18.36 -3.58 19.99
C MET A 209 -19.32 -3.88 21.14
N GLU A 210 -20.16 -4.90 21.01
CA GLU A 210 -21.09 -5.35 22.05
C GLU A 210 -20.35 -5.80 23.32
N HIS A 211 -19.31 -6.61 23.19
CA HIS A 211 -18.58 -7.14 24.34
C HIS A 211 -17.74 -6.08 25.07
N THR A 212 -17.15 -5.13 24.33
CA THR A 212 -16.13 -4.22 24.86
C THR A 212 -16.61 -2.79 25.08
N GLY A 213 -17.72 -2.38 24.43
CA GLY A 213 -18.16 -0.99 24.37
C GLY A 213 -17.25 -0.09 23.53
N LEU A 214 -16.26 -0.65 22.82
CA LEU A 214 -15.39 0.12 21.93
C LEU A 214 -16.13 0.53 20.66
N THR A 215 -15.67 1.62 20.04
CA THR A 215 -16.15 2.05 18.73
C THR A 215 -15.64 1.12 17.61
N ARG A 216 -16.36 1.07 16.48
CA ARG A 216 -15.92 0.30 15.30
C ARG A 216 -14.50 0.63 14.85
N LYS A 217 -14.09 1.90 14.94
CA LYS A 217 -12.74 2.35 14.57
C LYS A 217 -11.67 1.72 15.49
N GLN A 218 -11.94 1.63 16.78
CA GLN A 218 -11.04 1.01 17.76
C GLN A 218 -10.98 -0.52 17.57
N CYS A 219 -12.13 -1.18 17.36
CA CYS A 219 -12.18 -2.61 17.04
C CYS A 219 -11.41 -2.94 15.76
N LYS A 220 -11.56 -2.14 14.69
CA LYS A 220 -10.77 -2.26 13.45
C LYS A 220 -9.27 -2.15 13.73
N ALA A 221 -8.85 -1.20 14.55
CA ALA A 221 -7.45 -1.04 14.92
C ALA A 221 -6.90 -2.27 15.68
N MET A 222 -7.70 -2.86 16.57
CA MET A 222 -7.34 -4.11 17.27
C MET A 222 -7.16 -5.28 16.31
N VAL A 223 -8.18 -5.55 15.47
CA VAL A 223 -8.15 -6.63 14.47
C VAL A 223 -6.95 -6.46 13.55
N HIS A 224 -6.78 -5.29 12.94
CA HIS A 224 -5.66 -5.00 12.05
C HIS A 224 -4.32 -5.24 12.74
N THR A 225 -4.10 -4.67 13.93
CA THR A 225 -2.81 -4.83 14.63
C THR A 225 -2.52 -6.28 14.98
N THR A 226 -3.54 -7.03 15.39
CA THR A 226 -3.40 -8.44 15.77
C THR A 226 -3.17 -9.35 14.57
N THR A 227 -3.87 -9.15 13.44
CA THR A 227 -3.61 -9.87 12.19
C THR A 227 -2.15 -9.74 11.76
N TYR A 228 -1.65 -8.49 11.66
CA TYR A 228 -0.25 -8.24 11.28
C TYR A 228 0.76 -8.58 12.39
N ARG A 229 0.32 -9.15 13.51
CA ARG A 229 1.16 -9.77 14.54
C ARG A 229 0.95 -11.29 14.60
N ILE A 230 0.42 -11.88 13.52
CA ILE A 230 0.16 -13.32 13.41
C ILE A 230 -0.76 -13.78 14.56
N GLY A 231 -1.81 -13.01 14.84
CA GLY A 231 -2.75 -13.31 15.92
C GLY A 231 -2.20 -13.11 17.34
N ARG A 232 -0.95 -12.66 17.52
CA ARG A 232 -0.39 -12.43 18.86
C ARG A 232 -0.90 -11.13 19.47
N VAL A 233 -1.32 -11.22 20.73
CA VAL A 233 -1.76 -10.08 21.54
C VAL A 233 -0.75 -9.83 22.66
N THR A 234 -0.23 -8.62 22.75
CA THR A 234 0.63 -8.20 23.86
C THR A 234 -0.23 -7.81 25.04
N ILE A 235 -0.11 -8.52 26.17
CA ILE A 235 -0.80 -8.20 27.41
C ILE A 235 0.07 -7.20 28.19
N GLY A 236 -0.05 -5.93 27.84
CA GLY A 236 0.65 -4.82 28.46
C GLY A 236 -0.03 -3.51 28.10
N ILE A 237 0.21 -2.44 28.86
CA ILE A 237 -0.42 -1.12 28.65
C ILE A 237 0.58 0.01 28.39
N ASN A 238 1.88 -0.31 28.35
CA ASN A 238 2.93 0.69 28.30
C ASN A 238 3.20 1.20 26.88
N ASP A 239 2.88 0.39 25.86
CA ASP A 239 3.22 0.69 24.47
C ASP A 239 2.22 0.08 23.46
N GLY A 240 2.38 0.49 22.20
CA GLY A 240 1.69 -0.10 21.04
C GLY A 240 0.16 -0.13 21.16
N LEU A 241 -0.43 -1.31 20.88
CA LEU A 241 -1.87 -1.51 21.02
C LEU A 241 -2.33 -1.42 22.48
N GLY A 242 -1.46 -1.81 23.41
CA GLY A 242 -1.73 -1.80 24.84
C GLY A 242 -2.01 -0.41 25.39
N ALA A 243 -1.14 0.55 25.05
CA ALA A 243 -1.31 1.95 25.42
C ALA A 243 -2.61 2.55 24.85
N LYS A 244 -2.93 2.24 23.59
CA LYS A 244 -4.18 2.67 22.98
C LYS A 244 -5.41 2.11 23.69
N VAL A 245 -5.42 0.80 23.99
CA VAL A 245 -6.52 0.16 24.72
C VAL A 245 -6.67 0.75 26.12
N TYR A 246 -5.56 1.10 26.78
CA TYR A 246 -5.56 1.78 28.06
C TYR A 246 -6.26 3.14 28.01
N GLU A 247 -5.93 3.97 27.03
CA GLU A 247 -6.61 5.25 26.78
C GLU A 247 -8.11 5.04 26.47
N TRP A 248 -8.44 4.08 25.60
CA TRP A 248 -9.84 3.78 25.23
C TRP A 248 -10.67 3.29 26.41
N CYS A 249 -10.03 2.67 27.40
CA CYS A 249 -10.66 2.23 28.65
C CYS A 249 -10.69 3.33 29.74
N GLY A 250 -10.48 4.60 29.37
CA GLY A 250 -10.47 5.73 30.30
C GLY A 250 -9.31 5.66 31.30
N ASN A 251 -8.13 5.25 30.84
CA ASN A 251 -6.93 5.09 31.65
C ASN A 251 -7.09 4.13 32.83
N SER A 252 -7.97 3.14 32.70
CA SER A 252 -8.16 2.10 33.72
C SER A 252 -7.32 0.86 33.40
N ARG A 253 -6.22 0.67 34.15
CA ARG A 253 -5.31 -0.49 33.99
C ARG A 253 -6.06 -1.83 34.10
N LYS A 254 -6.97 -1.94 35.07
CA LYS A 254 -7.78 -3.16 35.29
C LYS A 254 -8.66 -3.49 34.08
N LYS A 255 -9.37 -2.49 33.54
CA LYS A 255 -10.25 -2.67 32.36
C LYS A 255 -9.43 -3.03 31.12
N ALA A 256 -8.34 -2.31 30.87
CA ALA A 256 -7.47 -2.53 29.72
C ALA A 256 -6.86 -3.93 29.70
N LEU A 257 -6.29 -4.38 30.83
CA LEU A 257 -5.71 -5.73 30.93
C LEU A 257 -6.79 -6.83 30.82
N LYS A 258 -8.00 -6.61 31.35
CA LYS A 258 -9.12 -7.55 31.17
C LYS A 258 -9.49 -7.68 29.69
N LEU A 259 -9.61 -6.55 28.99
CA LEU A 259 -9.93 -6.50 27.56
C LEU A 259 -8.83 -7.20 26.72
N LEU A 260 -7.56 -6.91 26.97
CA LEU A 260 -6.44 -7.54 26.24
C LEU A 260 -6.37 -9.05 26.47
N ARG A 261 -6.66 -9.54 27.69
CA ARG A 261 -6.71 -10.97 27.99
C ARG A 261 -7.86 -11.66 27.27
N TRP A 262 -9.04 -11.06 27.32
CA TRP A 262 -10.19 -11.55 26.56
C TRP A 262 -9.88 -11.58 25.06
N TRP A 263 -9.33 -10.50 24.51
CA TRP A 263 -8.96 -10.41 23.10
C TRP A 263 -7.96 -11.49 22.70
N ASN A 264 -6.94 -11.76 23.53
CA ASN A 264 -5.98 -12.83 23.29
C ASN A 264 -6.63 -14.23 23.24
N GLN A 265 -7.67 -14.46 24.05
CA GLN A 265 -8.44 -15.72 24.00
C GLN A 265 -9.34 -15.76 22.76
N TYR A 266 -10.09 -14.68 22.50
CA TYR A 266 -11.02 -14.57 21.39
C TYR A 266 -10.34 -14.75 20.03
N VAL A 267 -9.14 -14.19 19.83
CA VAL A 267 -8.38 -14.36 18.58
C VAL A 267 -7.53 -15.62 18.50
N SER A 268 -7.57 -16.52 19.49
CA SER A 268 -6.77 -17.74 19.45
C SER A 268 -7.07 -18.62 18.22
N PRO A 269 -8.33 -18.80 17.78
CA PRO A 269 -8.62 -19.52 16.53
C PRO A 269 -7.99 -18.85 15.30
N LEU A 270 -8.07 -17.52 15.20
CA LEU A 270 -7.41 -16.76 14.13
C LEU A 270 -5.89 -16.95 14.18
N ARG A 271 -5.27 -16.93 15.36
CA ARG A 271 -3.83 -17.17 15.53
C ARG A 271 -3.44 -18.53 14.97
N CYS A 272 -4.15 -19.60 15.36
CA CYS A 272 -3.88 -20.94 14.85
C CYS A 272 -4.03 -21.00 13.33
N ALA A 273 -5.09 -20.41 12.76
CA ALA A 273 -5.29 -20.35 11.31
C ALA A 273 -4.17 -19.59 10.57
N LEU A 274 -3.67 -18.48 11.15
CA LEU A 274 -2.56 -17.71 10.58
C LEU A 274 -1.23 -18.46 10.64
N GLU A 275 -0.98 -19.21 11.73
CA GLU A 275 0.21 -20.06 11.86
C GLU A 275 0.17 -21.20 10.82
N THR A 276 -0.96 -21.91 10.72
CA THR A 276 -1.18 -22.92 9.68
C THR A 276 -1.07 -22.34 8.26
N LEU A 277 -1.53 -21.11 8.03
CA LEU A 277 -1.40 -20.44 6.74
C LEU A 277 0.06 -20.28 6.36
N LEU A 278 0.87 -19.75 7.26
CA LEU A 278 2.30 -19.57 7.00
C LEU A 278 3.00 -20.91 6.76
N GLU A 279 2.68 -21.94 7.53
CA GLU A 279 3.19 -23.29 7.31
C GLU A 279 2.87 -23.82 5.90
N ARG A 280 1.62 -23.67 5.46
CA ARG A 280 1.19 -24.09 4.12
C ARG A 280 1.80 -23.25 3.00
N VAL A 281 1.99 -21.94 3.21
CA VAL A 281 2.72 -21.08 2.27
C VAL A 281 4.16 -21.57 2.12
N HIS A 282 4.85 -21.83 3.23
CA HIS A 282 6.23 -22.37 3.22
C HIS A 282 6.29 -23.74 2.53
N GLU A 283 5.36 -24.63 2.82
CA GLU A 283 5.30 -25.96 2.20
C GLU A 283 5.03 -25.89 0.70
N ALA A 284 4.03 -25.13 0.28
CA ALA A 284 3.70 -24.94 -1.13
C ALA A 284 4.88 -24.35 -1.89
N HIS A 285 5.51 -23.32 -1.34
CA HIS A 285 6.70 -22.69 -1.93
C HIS A 285 7.83 -23.70 -2.11
N ARG A 286 8.16 -24.49 -1.08
CA ARG A 286 9.22 -25.52 -1.20
C ARG A 286 8.92 -26.58 -2.25
N LYS A 287 7.64 -26.94 -2.46
CA LYS A 287 7.23 -27.91 -3.49
C LYS A 287 7.33 -27.35 -4.91
N SER A 288 6.99 -26.08 -5.11
CA SER A 288 7.00 -25.43 -6.43
C SER A 288 8.34 -24.80 -6.80
N CYS A 289 9.21 -24.56 -5.81
CA CYS A 289 10.47 -23.88 -6.03
C CYS A 289 11.50 -24.80 -6.70
N SER A 290 12.08 -24.33 -7.80
CA SER A 290 13.04 -25.08 -8.62
C SER A 290 14.37 -25.34 -7.93
N SER A 291 14.74 -24.55 -6.93
CA SER A 291 16.05 -24.63 -6.27
C SER A 291 15.97 -24.30 -4.77
N PRO A 292 16.61 -25.10 -3.89
CA PRO A 292 16.74 -24.78 -2.47
C PRO A 292 17.39 -23.41 -2.19
N ARG A 293 18.19 -22.89 -3.13
CA ARG A 293 18.79 -21.55 -3.01
C ARG A 293 17.73 -20.45 -2.95
N ASN A 294 16.52 -20.69 -3.44
CA ASN A 294 15.45 -19.69 -3.53
C ASN A 294 14.35 -19.85 -2.47
N TYR A 295 14.54 -20.74 -1.48
CA TYR A 295 13.55 -20.97 -0.40
C TYR A 295 13.26 -19.74 0.46
N HIS A 296 14.10 -18.70 0.39
CA HIS A 296 13.91 -17.44 1.10
C HIS A 296 13.15 -16.39 0.28
N LYS A 297 12.78 -16.68 -0.97
CA LYS A 297 12.19 -15.74 -1.93
C LYS A 297 10.76 -16.13 -2.24
N TYR A 298 9.80 -15.29 -1.86
CA TYR A 298 8.37 -15.60 -1.98
C TYR A 298 7.72 -14.68 -3.01
N ALA A 299 6.97 -15.27 -3.93
CA ALA A 299 6.08 -14.52 -4.82
C ALA A 299 4.70 -14.35 -4.17
N ASN A 300 4.06 -13.21 -4.41
CA ASN A 300 2.64 -13.02 -4.09
C ASN A 300 1.77 -13.14 -5.35
N GLU A 301 0.45 -12.99 -5.20
CA GLU A 301 -0.56 -13.15 -6.27
C GLU A 301 -0.32 -12.29 -7.52
N VAL A 302 0.39 -11.16 -7.39
CA VAL A 302 0.70 -10.26 -8.52
C VAL A 302 2.11 -10.46 -9.06
N GLY A 303 2.85 -11.46 -8.56
CA GLY A 303 4.20 -11.82 -8.99
C GLY A 303 5.31 -10.93 -8.42
N LEU A 304 5.01 -10.08 -7.43
CA LEU A 304 6.06 -9.37 -6.70
C LEU A 304 6.84 -10.36 -5.83
N ILE A 305 8.12 -10.07 -5.58
CA ILE A 305 9.00 -10.93 -4.77
C ILE A 305 9.38 -10.28 -3.44
N LEU A 306 9.29 -11.07 -2.36
CA LEU A 306 9.81 -10.76 -1.03
C LEU A 306 11.02 -11.64 -0.71
N ASP A 307 12.11 -11.01 -0.29
CA ASP A 307 13.33 -11.68 0.18
C ASP A 307 13.38 -11.70 1.72
N LEU A 308 13.18 -12.87 2.32
CA LEU A 308 13.20 -13.05 3.78
C LEU A 308 14.60 -13.05 4.40
N ASN A 309 15.66 -13.08 3.59
CA ASN A 309 17.05 -12.95 4.06
C ASN A 309 17.53 -11.51 4.15
N SER A 310 16.73 -10.54 3.70
CA SER A 310 17.01 -9.10 3.84
C SER A 310 17.45 -8.72 5.25
N GLU A 311 18.42 -7.81 5.34
CA GLU A 311 19.01 -7.31 6.61
C GLU A 311 17.94 -6.80 7.58
N GLU A 312 16.85 -6.23 7.07
CA GLU A 312 15.74 -5.70 7.85
C GLU A 312 15.05 -6.75 8.74
N TYR A 313 15.21 -8.04 8.44
CA TYR A 313 14.67 -9.16 9.20
C TYR A 313 15.69 -9.85 10.11
N GLN A 314 16.98 -9.50 10.00
CA GLN A 314 18.02 -10.08 10.83
C GLN A 314 17.83 -9.64 12.29
N ARG A 315 17.84 -10.59 13.21
CA ARG A 315 17.71 -10.33 14.65
C ARG A 315 18.69 -11.22 15.38
N GLU A 316 19.20 -10.75 16.52
CA GLU A 316 20.13 -11.52 17.35
C GLU A 316 19.58 -12.89 17.76
N LYS A 317 18.26 -12.95 18.04
CA LYS A 317 17.59 -14.19 18.46
C LYS A 317 16.83 -14.81 17.29
N THR A 318 17.12 -16.09 17.00
CA THR A 318 16.50 -16.86 15.91
C THR A 318 14.98 -16.83 15.91
N HIS A 319 14.34 -16.95 17.07
CA HIS A 319 12.87 -16.92 17.15
C HIS A 319 12.29 -15.52 16.86
N HIS A 320 13.00 -14.44 17.20
CA HIS A 320 12.61 -13.07 16.84
C HIS A 320 12.76 -12.84 15.33
N GLN A 321 13.82 -13.37 14.73
CA GLN A 321 14.05 -13.33 13.28
C GLN A 321 12.96 -14.09 12.54
N GLN A 322 12.66 -15.32 12.94
CA GLN A 322 11.58 -16.11 12.34
C GLN A 322 10.23 -15.39 12.45
N TYR A 323 9.93 -14.80 13.60
CA TYR A 323 8.71 -14.02 13.78
C TYR A 323 8.66 -12.79 12.87
N ALA A 324 9.75 -12.04 12.74
CA ALA A 324 9.83 -10.88 11.85
C ALA A 324 9.61 -11.28 10.37
N ARG A 325 10.25 -12.37 9.94
CA ARG A 325 10.09 -12.95 8.59
C ARG A 325 8.66 -13.41 8.32
N ASN A 326 8.06 -14.16 9.23
CA ASN A 326 6.69 -14.64 9.11
C ASN A 326 5.68 -13.49 9.08
N LYS A 327 5.92 -12.44 9.87
CA LYS A 327 5.09 -11.23 9.88
C LYS A 327 5.17 -10.52 8.53
N ALA A 328 6.38 -10.37 7.98
CA ALA A 328 6.59 -9.76 6.68
C ALA A 328 5.92 -10.58 5.56
N LEU A 329 6.11 -11.90 5.58
CA LEU A 329 5.50 -12.82 4.62
C LEU A 329 3.96 -12.74 4.66
N LEU A 330 3.35 -12.78 5.84
CA LEU A 330 1.90 -12.65 5.97
C LEU A 330 1.41 -11.32 5.37
N ALA A 331 2.06 -10.22 5.71
CA ALA A 331 1.69 -8.90 5.20
C ALA A 331 1.80 -8.82 3.67
N PHE A 332 2.85 -9.44 3.13
CA PHE A 332 3.13 -9.49 1.71
C PHE A 332 2.11 -10.31 0.92
N MET A 333 1.69 -11.47 1.46
CA MET A 333 0.65 -12.30 0.86
C MET A 333 -0.71 -11.60 0.86
N ILE A 334 -1.11 -11.00 1.99
CA ILE A 334 -2.34 -10.20 2.09
C ILE A 334 -2.33 -9.07 1.06
N CYS A 335 -1.20 -8.37 0.94
CA CYS A 335 -1.06 -7.30 -0.05
C CYS A 335 -1.15 -7.80 -1.50
N GLY A 336 -0.64 -9.00 -1.79
CA GLY A 336 -0.76 -9.60 -3.11
C GLY A 336 -2.20 -9.78 -3.54
N VAL A 337 -3.02 -10.36 -2.66
CA VAL A 337 -4.45 -10.57 -2.92
C VAL A 337 -5.18 -9.24 -3.12
N GLU A 338 -4.94 -8.25 -2.25
CA GLU A 338 -5.50 -6.90 -2.37
C GLU A 338 -5.18 -6.29 -3.75
N GLN A 339 -3.92 -6.34 -4.17
CA GLN A 339 -3.49 -5.79 -5.46
C GLN A 339 -4.03 -6.59 -6.65
N ALA A 340 -4.13 -7.92 -6.55
CA ALA A 340 -4.71 -8.75 -7.59
C ALA A 340 -6.17 -8.36 -7.85
N TYR A 341 -6.95 -8.19 -6.79
CA TYR A 341 -8.34 -7.74 -6.89
C TYR A 341 -8.45 -6.34 -7.52
N ILE A 342 -7.63 -5.37 -7.08
CA ILE A 342 -7.61 -4.02 -7.67
C ILE A 342 -7.24 -4.05 -9.16
N ARG A 343 -6.29 -4.90 -9.56
CA ARG A 343 -5.91 -5.07 -10.98
C ARG A 343 -7.05 -5.63 -11.82
N GLU A 344 -7.86 -6.51 -11.26
CA GLU A 344 -9.03 -7.05 -11.93
C GLU A 344 -10.12 -6.00 -12.08
N VAL A 345 -10.40 -5.22 -11.02
CA VAL A 345 -11.33 -4.07 -11.08
C VAL A 345 -10.91 -3.09 -12.19
N VAL A 346 -9.64 -2.70 -12.25
CA VAL A 346 -9.13 -1.81 -13.31
C VAL A 346 -9.24 -2.47 -14.68
N SER A 347 -8.96 -3.78 -14.78
CA SER A 347 -9.01 -4.50 -16.05
C SER A 347 -10.43 -4.62 -16.62
N LEU A 348 -11.44 -4.74 -15.76
CA LEU A 348 -12.86 -4.72 -16.13
C LEU A 348 -13.38 -3.32 -16.49
N ASN A 349 -12.65 -2.27 -16.11
CA ASN A 349 -13.09 -0.88 -16.27
C ASN A 349 -12.01 0.01 -16.94
N PRO A 350 -11.54 -0.35 -18.15
CA PRO A 350 -10.50 0.42 -18.83
C PRO A 350 -10.95 1.87 -19.05
N GLY A 351 -10.10 2.82 -18.66
CA GLY A 351 -10.33 4.25 -18.83
C GLY A 351 -11.32 4.90 -17.85
N ARG A 352 -11.94 4.14 -16.93
CA ARG A 352 -12.87 4.69 -15.91
C ARG A 352 -12.20 4.99 -14.58
N VAL A 353 -11.26 4.14 -14.17
CA VAL A 353 -10.46 4.35 -12.96
C VAL A 353 -9.48 5.49 -13.23
N CYS A 354 -9.57 6.54 -12.41
CA CYS A 354 -8.73 7.73 -12.54
C CYS A 354 -7.81 7.93 -11.34
N MET A 355 -7.86 7.11 -10.29
CA MET A 355 -6.89 7.12 -9.19
C MET A 355 -6.85 5.76 -8.50
N LEU A 356 -5.67 5.37 -8.00
CA LEU A 356 -5.49 4.17 -7.16
C LEU A 356 -5.31 4.58 -5.68
N ASP A 357 -6.05 3.92 -4.80
CA ASP A 357 -5.93 3.98 -3.33
C ASP A 357 -5.38 2.62 -2.83
N HIS A 358 -4.85 2.58 -1.61
CA HIS A 358 -4.28 1.39 -0.99
C HIS A 358 -5.20 0.18 -1.10
N ASP A 359 -6.46 0.31 -0.68
CA ASP A 359 -7.49 -0.73 -0.68
C ASP A 359 -8.69 -0.35 -1.57
N GLY A 360 -8.49 0.52 -2.56
CA GLY A 360 -9.58 1.10 -3.32
C GLY A 360 -9.17 1.79 -4.62
N VAL A 361 -10.17 2.35 -5.31
CA VAL A 361 -9.99 3.14 -6.53
C VAL A 361 -10.97 4.30 -6.56
N VAL A 362 -10.58 5.37 -7.26
CA VAL A 362 -11.50 6.47 -7.61
C VAL A 362 -11.80 6.41 -9.10
N ALA A 363 -13.06 6.57 -9.46
CA ALA A 363 -13.53 6.45 -10.83
C ALA A 363 -14.40 7.63 -11.26
N THR A 364 -14.39 7.89 -12.57
CA THR A 364 -15.21 8.93 -13.22
C THR A 364 -16.67 8.52 -13.41
N GLY A 365 -17.02 7.28 -13.09
CA GLY A 365 -18.36 6.72 -13.19
C GLY A 365 -18.49 5.40 -12.44
N ALA A 366 -19.67 4.80 -12.52
CA ALA A 366 -19.92 3.48 -11.93
C ALA A 366 -18.95 2.41 -12.45
N LEU A 367 -18.51 1.49 -11.60
CA LEU A 367 -17.60 0.40 -11.98
C LEU A 367 -18.34 -0.93 -12.07
N SER A 368 -17.97 -1.75 -13.05
CA SER A 368 -18.25 -3.19 -13.06
C SER A 368 -17.33 -3.88 -12.08
N LEU A 369 -17.86 -4.64 -11.12
CA LEU A 369 -17.07 -5.26 -10.07
C LEU A 369 -16.84 -6.75 -10.37
N PRO A 370 -15.63 -7.28 -10.12
CA PRO A 370 -15.36 -8.71 -10.26
C PRO A 370 -16.11 -9.52 -9.19
N ASP A 371 -16.52 -10.73 -9.55
CA ASP A 371 -17.19 -11.66 -8.63
C ASP A 371 -16.15 -12.52 -7.89
N TRP A 372 -15.40 -11.89 -6.99
CA TRP A 372 -14.53 -12.61 -6.08
C TRP A 372 -15.27 -12.93 -4.80
N ARG A 373 -15.49 -14.23 -4.54
CA ARG A 373 -16.17 -14.69 -3.33
C ARG A 373 -15.52 -14.14 -2.06
N GLY A 374 -16.27 -13.31 -1.34
CA GLY A 374 -15.85 -12.67 -0.08
C GLY A 374 -15.25 -11.28 -0.24
N PHE A 375 -15.12 -10.77 -1.47
CA PHE A 375 -14.82 -9.38 -1.74
C PHE A 375 -16.10 -8.62 -2.07
N THR A 376 -16.18 -7.38 -1.60
CA THR A 376 -17.25 -6.45 -1.96
C THR A 376 -16.65 -5.06 -1.98
N MET A 377 -16.75 -4.35 -3.11
CA MET A 377 -16.40 -2.93 -3.12
C MET A 377 -17.61 -2.10 -2.72
N LYS A 378 -17.40 -1.15 -1.80
CA LYS A 378 -18.42 -0.18 -1.41
C LYS A 378 -18.02 1.20 -1.86
N VAL A 379 -19.01 1.94 -2.35
CA VAL A 379 -18.88 3.38 -2.53
C VAL A 379 -18.78 4.01 -1.14
N LYS A 380 -17.75 4.82 -0.92
CA LYS A 380 -17.63 5.66 0.26
C LYS A 380 -18.01 7.08 -0.09
N ASP A 381 -18.74 7.70 0.83
CA ASP A 381 -18.97 9.14 0.86
C ASP A 381 -17.67 9.91 1.16
#